data_AF-A0A3M0WW24-F1
#
_entry.id   AF-A0A3M0WW24-F1
#
_cell.length_a   1.000
_cell.length_b   1.000
_cell.length_c   1.000
_cell.angle_alpha   90.00
_cell.angle_beta   90.00
_cell.angle_gamma   90.00
#
_symmetry.space_group_name_H-M   'P 1'
#
loop_
_entity.id
_entity.type
_entity.pdbx_description
1 polymer ?
#
loop_
_entity_poly.entity_id
_entity_poly.type
_entity_poly.pdbx_seq_one_letter_code
_entity_poly.pdbx_strand_id
1 'polypeptide(L)'
;MNEFQEGFPREEKVNIFPISIDEKDGNIESRVVWMTPLIMKRLELLNRETMTVKDERSAGVYAIGIYEFLKISGVENKLSRADLSVIIAAGFLTDIGKTGPRNALPEVSLLITEMHAIDSNVNPGMKIGDFLRDYIGGDYEKQKILLATAGVDAEKMIMRDFWDMHVFWTAGIIADCPAPAEVKIGALAHHILEGNRPKGINKDGSVNIFGTKRGLEQTEILVMLLDKYDAQRRRAGRDHKEAVKWIRRYVENNKNFDALKPAVQKIIKENIDIIDEALCTA
;
A
#
# COMPACT_ATOMS: atom_id res chain seq x y z
N MET A 1 48.98 3.10 -23.71
CA MET A 1 48.06 1.96 -23.52
C MET A 1 48.15 1.55 -22.07
N ASN A 2 47.35 2.21 -21.24
CA ASN A 2 47.02 1.87 -19.86
C ASN A 2 45.88 2.80 -19.45
N GLU A 3 45.12 2.36 -18.44
CA GLU A 3 43.99 3.02 -17.78
C GLU A 3 42.63 2.80 -18.45
N PHE A 4 41.83 1.93 -17.83
CA PHE A 4 40.55 2.27 -17.19
C PHE A 4 40.04 1.00 -16.48
N GLN A 5 40.59 0.74 -15.28
CA GLN A 5 39.86 0.04 -14.24
C GLN A 5 39.16 1.14 -13.43
N GLU A 6 37.92 1.46 -13.76
CA GLU A 6 37.05 2.21 -12.86
C GLU A 6 36.05 1.25 -12.22
N GLY A 7 36.18 1.12 -10.92
CA GLY A 7 35.36 0.29 -10.07
C GLY A 7 33.94 0.83 -10.03
N PHE A 8 33.00 -0.08 -10.27
CA PHE A 8 31.61 0.10 -9.86
C PHE A 8 31.58 0.41 -8.34
N PRO A 9 30.86 1.46 -7.90
CA PRO A 9 30.59 1.63 -6.49
C PRO A 9 29.88 0.38 -5.99
N ARG A 10 30.40 -0.19 -4.90
CA ARG A 10 29.80 -1.34 -4.21
C ARG A 10 28.32 -1.05 -3.97
N GLU A 11 27.47 -1.92 -4.50
CA GLU A 11 26.05 -1.98 -4.17
C GLU A 11 25.90 -1.93 -2.64
N GLU A 12 25.45 -0.80 -2.11
CA GLU A 12 24.84 -0.81 -0.78
C GLU A 12 23.57 -1.64 -0.91
N LYS A 13 23.66 -2.90 -0.48
CA LYS A 13 22.50 -3.76 -0.25
C LYS A 13 21.62 -3.05 0.77
N VAL A 14 20.60 -2.35 0.29
CA VAL A 14 19.53 -1.84 1.15
C VAL A 14 18.83 -3.07 1.72
N ASN A 15 19.08 -3.37 3.00
CA ASN A 15 18.35 -4.38 3.73
C ASN A 15 16.88 -3.93 3.87
N ILE A 16 16.06 -4.29 2.90
CA ILE A 16 14.61 -4.10 2.97
C ILE A 16 14.06 -5.27 3.79
N PHE A 17 14.11 -5.10 5.12
CA PHE A 17 13.52 -5.89 6.22
C PHE A 17 14.24 -7.14 6.76
N PRO A 18 14.40 -7.23 8.10
CA PRO A 18 14.27 -8.48 8.83
C PRO A 18 12.83 -8.62 9.34
N ILE A 19 12.03 -9.53 8.77
CA ILE A 19 10.82 -10.02 9.44
C ILE A 19 11.11 -11.47 9.82
N SER A 20 11.38 -11.73 11.10
CA SER A 20 11.35 -13.09 11.65
C SER A 20 10.03 -13.31 12.38
N ILE A 21 9.42 -14.46 12.08
CA ILE A 21 8.48 -15.13 12.98
C ILE A 21 8.93 -16.60 13.02
N ASP A 22 9.72 -16.95 14.04
CA ASP A 22 9.40 -18.07 14.93
C ASP A 22 10.28 -17.96 16.19
N GLU A 23 9.66 -18.05 17.36
CA GLU A 23 10.36 -18.28 18.63
C GLU A 23 10.31 -19.77 18.92
N LYS A 24 11.18 -20.54 18.27
CA LYS A 24 11.59 -21.85 18.78
C LYS A 24 13.11 -21.95 18.71
N ASP A 25 13.69 -22.27 19.86
CA ASP A 25 15.06 -22.78 20.02
C ASP A 25 16.22 -21.79 19.84
N GLY A 26 16.01 -20.47 20.01
CA GLY A 26 17.10 -19.51 20.18
C GLY A 26 17.98 -19.28 18.93
N ASN A 27 17.55 -19.74 17.76
CA ASN A 27 18.21 -19.45 16.48
C ASN A 27 17.46 -18.37 15.71
N ILE A 28 18.13 -17.25 15.45
CA ILE A 28 17.63 -16.18 14.59
C ILE A 28 17.84 -16.59 13.13
N GLU A 29 16.85 -17.23 12.50
CA GLU A 29 16.80 -17.30 11.04
C GLU A 29 15.93 -16.14 10.50
N SER A 30 16.58 -15.14 9.91
CA SER A 30 15.91 -14.12 9.11
C SER A 30 15.52 -14.72 7.75
N ARG A 31 14.25 -15.06 7.54
CA ARG A 31 13.73 -15.45 6.22
C ARG A 31 12.64 -14.49 5.77
N VAL A 32 13.03 -13.35 5.20
CA VAL A 32 12.16 -12.61 4.28
C VAL A 32 12.30 -13.26 2.92
N VAL A 33 11.55 -14.33 2.68
CA VAL A 33 11.53 -15.04 1.39
C VAL A 33 10.08 -15.19 0.94
N TRP A 34 9.34 -14.08 0.91
CA TRP A 34 8.01 -14.03 0.31
C TRP A 34 7.97 -13.22 -0.98
N MET A 35 9.06 -12.56 -1.35
CA MET A 35 9.08 -11.68 -2.51
C MET A 35 9.67 -12.41 -3.72
N THR A 36 8.86 -12.58 -4.75
CA THR A 36 9.33 -13.10 -6.03
C THR A 36 10.19 -12.04 -6.73
N PRO A 37 11.05 -12.42 -7.70
CA PRO A 37 11.82 -11.44 -8.49
C PRO A 37 10.93 -10.37 -9.14
N LEU A 38 9.69 -10.72 -9.52
CA LEU A 38 8.71 -9.77 -10.03
C LEU A 38 8.35 -8.72 -8.96
N ILE A 39 8.00 -9.15 -7.73
CA ILE A 39 7.64 -8.25 -6.63
C ILE A 39 8.80 -7.32 -6.31
N MET A 40 10.02 -7.86 -6.17
CA MET A 40 11.22 -7.06 -5.90
C MET A 40 11.42 -5.97 -6.95
N LYS A 41 11.37 -6.34 -8.23
CA LYS A 41 11.52 -5.39 -9.33
C LYS A 41 10.45 -4.30 -9.33
N ARG A 42 9.20 -4.61 -8.94
CA ARG A 42 8.13 -3.60 -8.82
C ARG A 42 8.36 -2.66 -7.63
N LEU A 43 8.78 -3.19 -6.48
CA LEU A 43 9.09 -2.37 -5.31
C LEU A 43 10.31 -1.46 -5.55
N GLU A 44 11.33 -1.95 -6.25
CA GLU A 44 12.47 -1.15 -6.68
C GLU A 44 12.05 0.00 -7.60
N LEU A 45 11.17 -0.28 -8.58
CA LEU A 45 10.62 0.74 -9.46
C LEU A 45 9.83 1.80 -8.68
N LEU A 46 8.94 1.39 -7.76
CA LEU A 46 8.22 2.33 -6.91
C LEU A 46 9.15 3.18 -6.04
N ASN A 47 10.14 2.55 -5.41
CA ASN A 47 11.10 3.26 -4.58
C ASN A 47 11.90 4.30 -5.36
N ARG A 48 12.17 4.04 -6.64
CA ARG A 48 12.94 4.95 -7.49
C ARG A 48 12.11 6.12 -8.02
N GLU A 49 10.87 5.85 -8.42
CA GLU A 49 10.05 6.82 -9.17
C GLU A 49 9.00 7.53 -8.31
N THR A 50 8.64 7.01 -7.14
CA THR A 50 7.56 7.57 -6.32
C THR A 50 7.94 7.71 -4.85
N MET A 51 7.10 8.43 -4.10
CA MET A 51 7.21 8.52 -2.64
C MET A 51 6.55 7.34 -1.90
N THR A 52 5.87 6.44 -2.62
CA THR A 52 5.08 5.33 -2.04
C THR A 52 5.86 4.53 -1.00
N VAL A 53 7.10 4.14 -1.29
CA VAL A 53 7.88 3.32 -0.35
C VAL A 53 8.20 4.07 0.95
N LYS A 54 8.31 5.40 0.91
CA LYS A 54 8.46 6.23 2.11
C LYS A 54 7.14 6.32 2.90
N ASP A 55 6.03 6.37 2.19
CA ASP A 55 4.69 6.41 2.79
C ASP A 55 4.42 5.10 3.55
N GLU A 56 4.69 3.96 2.93
CA GLU A 56 4.53 2.64 3.57
C GLU A 56 5.50 2.43 4.74
N ARG A 57 6.72 2.98 4.67
CA ARG A 57 7.62 3.01 5.83
C ARG A 57 7.03 3.81 7.00
N SER A 58 6.37 4.93 6.72
CA SER A 58 5.76 5.79 7.75
C SER A 58 4.57 5.08 8.41
N ALA A 59 3.72 4.42 7.62
CA ALA A 59 2.66 3.56 8.14
C ALA A 59 3.20 2.41 9.01
N GLY A 60 4.31 1.79 8.60
CA GLY A 60 5.01 0.77 9.39
C GLY A 60 5.51 1.28 10.74
N VAL A 61 6.03 2.51 10.81
CA VAL A 61 6.45 3.16 12.07
C VAL A 61 5.27 3.33 13.01
N TYR A 62 4.11 3.76 12.52
CA TYR A 62 2.90 3.85 13.35
C TYR A 62 2.47 2.49 13.88
N ALA A 63 2.49 1.44 13.05
CA ALA A 63 2.15 0.08 13.47
C ALA A 63 3.08 -0.44 14.58
N ILE A 64 4.39 -0.18 14.46
CA ILE A 64 5.39 -0.54 15.48
C ILE A 64 5.13 0.22 16.78
N GLY A 65 4.90 1.53 16.70
CA GLY A 65 4.59 2.36 17.87
C GLY A 65 3.36 1.84 18.63
N ILE A 66 2.25 1.61 17.92
CA ILE A 66 1.02 1.03 18.48
C ILE A 66 1.33 -0.30 19.18
N TYR A 67 2.06 -1.20 18.51
CA TYR A 67 2.41 -2.51 19.05
C TYR A 67 3.20 -2.39 20.37
N GLU A 68 4.26 -1.59 20.41
CA GLU A 68 5.09 -1.44 21.61
C GLU A 68 4.31 -0.77 22.75
N PHE A 69 3.49 0.25 22.46
CA PHE A 69 2.66 0.91 23.47
C PHE A 69 1.64 -0.04 24.10
N LEU A 70 0.92 -0.82 23.29
CA LEU A 70 -0.06 -1.81 23.79
C LEU A 70 0.63 -2.93 24.58
N LYS A 71 1.84 -3.30 24.17
CA LYS A 71 2.66 -4.28 24.90
C LYS A 71 3.01 -3.78 26.31
N ILE A 72 3.51 -2.54 26.42
CA ILE A 72 3.89 -1.90 27.69
C ILE A 72 2.67 -1.64 28.59
N SER A 73 1.57 -1.17 28.01
CA SER A 73 0.36 -0.75 28.75
C SER A 73 -0.44 -1.90 29.38
N GLY A 74 -0.06 -3.16 29.12
CA GLY A 74 -0.71 -4.31 29.75
C GLY A 74 -2.14 -4.60 29.28
N VAL A 75 -2.64 -3.92 28.25
CA VAL A 75 -4.01 -4.10 27.71
C VAL A 75 -4.16 -5.50 27.12
N GLU A 76 -5.17 -6.26 27.55
CA GLU A 76 -5.53 -7.56 26.97
C GLU A 76 -6.22 -7.36 25.59
N ASN A 77 -5.98 -8.27 24.62
CA ASN A 77 -6.25 -8.16 23.15
C ASN A 77 -5.22 -7.35 22.35
N LYS A 78 -3.94 -7.75 22.45
CA LYS A 78 -2.83 -7.11 21.76
C LYS A 78 -2.75 -7.53 20.29
N LEU A 79 -2.30 -6.60 19.44
CA LEU A 79 -1.60 -6.95 18.21
C LEU A 79 -0.46 -7.89 18.58
N SER A 80 -0.46 -9.10 18.02
CA SER A 80 0.67 -10.02 18.15
C SER A 80 1.83 -9.56 17.27
N ARG A 81 3.02 -10.14 17.50
CA ARG A 81 4.16 -9.92 16.60
C ARG A 81 3.87 -10.42 15.17
N ALA A 82 3.04 -11.46 15.05
CA ALA A 82 2.57 -11.96 13.76
C ALA A 82 1.66 -10.94 13.08
N ASP A 83 0.73 -10.32 13.81
CA ASP A 83 -0.15 -9.26 13.30
C ASP A 83 0.65 -8.06 12.81
N LEU A 84 1.64 -7.61 13.59
CA LEU A 84 2.53 -6.52 13.19
C LEU A 84 3.26 -6.84 11.88
N SER A 85 3.77 -8.06 11.76
CA SER A 85 4.46 -8.52 10.54
C SER A 85 3.53 -8.55 9.33
N VAL A 86 2.27 -8.96 9.52
CA VAL A 86 1.24 -8.92 8.48
C VAL A 86 0.96 -7.48 8.05
N ILE A 87 0.76 -6.57 9.01
CA ILE A 87 0.46 -5.15 8.73
C ILE A 87 1.60 -4.51 7.93
N ILE A 88 2.85 -4.68 8.36
CA ILE A 88 4.02 -4.12 7.67
C ILE A 88 4.14 -4.72 6.26
N ALA A 89 4.09 -6.05 6.13
CA ALA A 89 4.25 -6.72 4.85
C ALA A 89 3.11 -6.36 3.86
N ALA A 90 1.87 -6.26 4.36
CA ALA A 90 0.73 -5.85 3.56
C ALA A 90 0.86 -4.40 3.10
N GLY A 91 1.30 -3.50 3.98
CA GLY A 91 1.58 -2.09 3.65
C GLY A 91 2.50 -1.96 2.44
N PHE A 92 3.64 -2.66 2.40
CA PHE A 92 4.52 -2.61 1.22
C PHE A 92 3.89 -3.09 -0.10
N LEU A 93 2.79 -3.82 -0.04
CA LEU A 93 2.14 -4.40 -1.22
C LEU A 93 0.85 -3.66 -1.63
N THR A 94 0.32 -2.72 -0.83
CA THR A 94 -0.92 -1.96 -1.12
C THR A 94 -0.85 -1.32 -2.51
N ASP A 95 0.21 -0.54 -2.72
CA ASP A 95 0.42 0.33 -3.86
C ASP A 95 1.27 -0.31 -4.98
N ILE A 96 1.62 -1.60 -4.88
CA ILE A 96 2.49 -2.26 -5.89
C ILE A 96 1.91 -2.20 -7.32
N GLY A 97 0.57 -2.12 -7.41
CA GLY A 97 -0.18 -1.90 -8.64
C GLY A 97 0.10 -0.57 -9.32
N LYS A 98 0.66 0.44 -8.64
CA LYS A 98 1.08 1.71 -9.25
C LYS A 98 2.21 1.54 -10.28
N THR A 99 2.68 0.32 -10.48
CA THR A 99 3.60 -0.07 -11.56
C THR A 99 2.91 -0.68 -12.78
N GLY A 100 1.58 -0.72 -12.82
CA GLY A 100 0.79 -1.29 -13.91
C GLY A 100 0.46 -2.79 -13.75
N PRO A 101 -0.19 -3.41 -14.74
CA PRO A 101 -0.63 -4.79 -14.64
C PRO A 101 0.55 -5.77 -14.56
N ARG A 102 0.31 -6.97 -14.00
CA ARG A 102 1.29 -8.05 -13.81
C ARG A 102 2.24 -8.25 -14.99
N ASN A 103 1.68 -8.32 -16.20
CA ASN A 103 2.38 -8.65 -17.44
C ASN A 103 2.83 -7.40 -18.24
N ALA A 104 2.78 -6.20 -17.64
CA ALA A 104 3.20 -4.97 -18.30
C ALA A 104 4.67 -5.04 -18.73
N LEU A 105 4.95 -4.58 -19.95
CA LEU A 105 6.31 -4.36 -20.42
C LEU A 105 7.03 -3.33 -19.54
N PRO A 106 8.38 -3.33 -19.49
CA PRO A 106 9.13 -2.39 -18.66
C PRO A 106 8.81 -0.92 -18.93
N GLU A 107 8.68 -0.53 -20.21
CA GLU A 107 8.34 0.84 -20.62
C GLU A 107 6.91 1.26 -20.21
N VAL A 108 5.95 0.34 -20.27
CA VAL A 108 4.58 0.58 -19.80
C VAL A 108 4.56 0.75 -18.29
N SER A 109 5.34 -0.08 -17.59
CA SER A 109 5.44 -0.03 -16.12
C SER A 109 6.06 1.28 -15.66
N LEU A 110 7.11 1.74 -16.34
CA LEU A 110 7.74 3.02 -16.06
C LEU A 110 6.75 4.17 -16.27
N LEU A 111 6.10 4.26 -17.44
CA LEU A 111 5.13 5.30 -17.74
C LEU A 111 3.99 5.35 -16.71
N ILE A 112 3.41 4.20 -16.36
CA ILE A 112 2.34 4.14 -15.33
C ILE A 112 2.86 4.61 -13.97
N THR A 113 4.09 4.25 -13.61
CA THR A 113 4.70 4.67 -12.34
C THR A 113 4.95 6.17 -12.32
N GLU A 114 5.47 6.74 -13.40
CA GLU A 114 5.67 8.18 -13.57
C GLU A 114 4.34 8.95 -13.45
N MET A 115 3.27 8.45 -14.09
CA MET A 115 1.94 9.04 -13.94
C MET A 115 1.42 9.02 -12.50
N HIS A 116 1.72 7.96 -11.73
CA HIS A 116 1.37 7.89 -10.31
C HIS A 116 2.26 8.73 -9.40
N ALA A 117 3.48 9.08 -9.83
CA ALA A 117 4.39 9.95 -9.09
C ALA A 117 3.88 11.41 -9.05
N ILE A 118 3.02 11.79 -10.00
CA ILE A 118 2.43 13.12 -10.08
C ILE A 118 1.08 13.12 -9.35
N ASP A 119 1.12 13.34 -8.05
CA ASP A 119 -0.05 13.24 -7.16
C ASP A 119 -0.56 14.59 -6.62
N SER A 120 0.08 15.70 -6.98
CA SER A 120 -0.29 17.04 -6.51
C SER A 120 -0.97 17.89 -7.59
N ASN A 121 -2.07 18.56 -7.23
CA ASN A 121 -2.80 19.56 -8.05
C ASN A 121 -3.43 19.06 -9.37
N VAL A 122 -3.54 17.75 -9.57
CA VAL A 122 -4.20 17.17 -10.75
C VAL A 122 -5.70 17.04 -10.48
N ASN A 123 -6.54 17.56 -11.39
CA ASN A 123 -7.98 17.37 -11.32
C ASN A 123 -8.33 15.89 -11.58
N PRO A 124 -9.00 15.17 -10.66
CA PRO A 124 -9.39 13.77 -10.88
C PRO A 124 -10.27 13.56 -12.13
N GLY A 125 -11.04 14.57 -12.53
CA GLY A 125 -11.88 14.55 -13.74
C GLY A 125 -11.13 14.89 -15.04
N MET A 126 -9.84 15.20 -15.00
CA MET A 126 -9.02 15.43 -16.19
C MET A 126 -8.92 14.16 -17.02
N LYS A 127 -9.02 14.28 -18.35
CA LYS A 127 -8.78 13.14 -19.24
C LYS A 127 -7.32 12.74 -19.18
N ILE A 128 -7.04 11.45 -19.26
CA ILE A 128 -5.67 10.93 -19.27
C ILE A 128 -4.86 11.53 -20.42
N GLY A 129 -5.47 11.70 -21.60
CA GLY A 129 -4.77 12.29 -22.75
C GLY A 129 -4.31 13.73 -22.52
N ASP A 130 -5.11 14.53 -21.81
CA ASP A 130 -4.72 15.89 -21.42
C ASP A 130 -3.62 15.83 -20.35
N PHE A 131 -3.75 14.93 -19.39
CA PHE A 131 -2.72 14.72 -18.37
C PHE A 131 -1.35 14.35 -18.99
N LEU A 132 -1.31 13.45 -19.97
CA LEU A 132 -0.07 13.08 -20.65
C LEU A 132 0.61 14.28 -21.31
N ARG A 133 -0.17 15.16 -21.96
CA ARG A 133 0.35 16.36 -22.61
C ARG A 133 0.84 17.41 -21.61
N ASP A 134 0.09 17.61 -20.54
CA ASP A 134 0.33 18.70 -19.58
C ASP A 134 1.41 18.36 -18.54
N TYR A 135 1.54 17.08 -18.15
CA TYR A 135 2.36 16.66 -17.01
C TYR A 135 3.51 15.70 -17.36
N ILE A 136 3.35 14.84 -18.37
CA ILE A 136 4.40 13.89 -18.75
C ILE A 136 5.25 14.45 -19.89
N GLY A 137 4.62 15.04 -20.91
CA GLY A 137 5.30 15.49 -22.13
C GLY A 137 5.78 14.32 -22.99
N GLY A 138 6.55 14.60 -24.05
CA GLY A 138 7.08 13.57 -24.95
C GLY A 138 6.13 13.15 -26.08
N ASP A 139 6.31 11.94 -26.60
CA ASP A 139 5.54 11.41 -27.74
C ASP A 139 4.19 10.86 -27.27
N TYR A 140 3.16 11.69 -27.42
CA TYR A 140 1.79 11.38 -27.05
C TYR A 140 1.24 10.10 -27.71
N GLU A 141 1.48 9.91 -29.01
CA GLU A 141 0.92 8.75 -29.72
C GLU A 141 1.60 7.46 -29.27
N LYS A 142 2.92 7.50 -29.03
CA LYS A 142 3.63 6.37 -28.42
C LYS A 142 3.08 6.05 -27.04
N GLN A 143 2.92 7.04 -26.17
CA GLN A 143 2.41 6.84 -24.81
C GLN A 143 1.00 6.28 -24.81
N LYS A 144 0.13 6.77 -25.69
CA LYS A 144 -1.23 6.24 -25.87
C LYS A 144 -1.22 4.77 -26.25
N ILE A 145 -0.36 4.37 -27.18
CA ILE A 145 -0.20 2.96 -27.59
C ILE A 145 0.29 2.12 -26.40
N LEU A 146 1.29 2.59 -25.65
CA LEU A 146 1.81 1.90 -24.48
C LEU A 146 0.72 1.68 -23.42
N LEU A 147 -0.03 2.73 -23.06
CA LEU A 147 -1.12 2.66 -22.08
C LEU A 147 -2.25 1.73 -22.52
N ALA A 148 -2.57 1.69 -23.81
CA ALA A 148 -3.58 0.78 -24.34
C ALA A 148 -3.24 -0.69 -24.06
N THR A 149 -1.95 -1.07 -24.04
CA THR A 149 -1.52 -2.44 -23.69
C THR A 149 -1.81 -2.81 -22.22
N ALA A 150 -1.97 -1.82 -21.34
CA ALA A 150 -2.37 -1.97 -19.95
C ALA A 150 -3.89 -1.86 -19.73
N GLY A 151 -4.67 -1.71 -20.81
CA GLY A 151 -6.12 -1.52 -20.75
C GLY A 151 -6.53 -0.08 -20.40
N VAL A 152 -5.64 0.89 -20.58
CA VAL A 152 -5.91 2.31 -20.32
C VAL A 152 -6.23 3.03 -21.65
N ASP A 153 -7.46 3.52 -21.78
CA ASP A 153 -7.89 4.31 -22.95
C ASP A 153 -7.74 5.81 -22.65
N ALA A 154 -6.63 6.40 -23.11
CA ALA A 154 -6.26 7.77 -22.80
C ALA A 154 -7.30 8.83 -23.26
N GLU A 155 -8.12 8.51 -24.26
CA GLU A 155 -9.09 9.46 -24.84
C GLU A 155 -10.44 9.46 -24.10
N LYS A 156 -10.76 8.33 -23.44
CA LYS A 156 -12.07 8.10 -22.81
C LYS A 156 -12.00 8.13 -21.29
N MET A 157 -10.92 7.67 -20.70
CA MET A 157 -10.78 7.56 -19.25
C MET A 157 -10.30 8.87 -18.63
N ILE A 158 -10.70 9.10 -17.39
CA ILE A 158 -10.21 10.20 -16.56
C ILE A 158 -9.14 9.73 -15.59
N MET A 159 -8.38 10.67 -15.02
CA MET A 159 -7.32 10.36 -14.06
C MET A 159 -7.82 9.61 -12.83
N ARG A 160 -9.05 9.86 -12.37
CA ARG A 160 -9.65 9.09 -11.28
C ARG A 160 -9.75 7.60 -11.62
N ASP A 161 -10.22 7.26 -12.81
CA ASP A 161 -10.34 5.86 -13.26
C ASP A 161 -8.96 5.21 -13.29
N PHE A 162 -7.97 5.89 -13.89
CA PHE A 162 -6.59 5.44 -13.96
C PHE A 162 -6.01 5.17 -12.57
N TRP A 163 -6.15 6.12 -11.65
CA TRP A 163 -5.66 5.95 -10.30
C TRP A 163 -6.34 4.79 -9.59
N ASP A 164 -7.63 4.53 -9.84
CA ASP A 164 -8.34 3.40 -9.21
C ASP A 164 -7.92 2.04 -9.79
N MET A 165 -7.33 2.00 -10.99
CA MET A 165 -6.86 0.75 -11.60
C MET A 165 -5.78 0.04 -10.79
N HIS A 166 -4.95 0.78 -10.04
CA HIS A 166 -3.82 0.19 -9.32
C HIS A 166 -4.28 -0.89 -8.33
N VAL A 167 -5.47 -0.76 -7.75
CA VAL A 167 -6.04 -1.74 -6.81
C VAL A 167 -6.21 -3.11 -7.50
N PHE A 168 -6.67 -3.11 -8.75
CA PHE A 168 -6.87 -4.33 -9.54
C PHE A 168 -5.54 -4.87 -10.08
N TRP A 169 -4.60 -3.98 -10.41
CA TRP A 169 -3.25 -4.38 -10.80
C TRP A 169 -2.48 -5.00 -9.63
N THR A 170 -2.62 -4.46 -8.41
CA THR A 170 -2.10 -5.06 -7.17
C THR A 170 -2.59 -6.51 -7.05
N ALA A 171 -3.90 -6.77 -7.22
CA ALA A 171 -4.45 -8.12 -7.19
C ALA A 171 -3.80 -9.07 -8.20
N GLY A 172 -3.57 -8.62 -9.44
CA GLY A 172 -2.89 -9.41 -10.46
C GLY A 172 -1.41 -9.67 -10.12
N ILE A 173 -0.71 -8.68 -9.58
CA ILE A 173 0.71 -8.80 -9.21
C ILE A 173 0.90 -9.78 -8.06
N ILE A 174 0.08 -9.67 -7.00
CA ILE A 174 0.27 -10.45 -5.77
C ILE A 174 -0.37 -11.84 -5.81
N ALA A 175 -1.14 -12.19 -6.86
CA ALA A 175 -1.85 -13.46 -6.94
C ALA A 175 -0.95 -14.68 -6.67
N ASP A 176 0.22 -14.72 -7.31
CA ASP A 176 1.23 -15.78 -7.15
C ASP A 176 2.32 -15.40 -6.15
N CYS A 177 2.12 -14.34 -5.37
CA CYS A 177 3.04 -14.01 -4.28
C CYS A 177 2.93 -15.12 -3.21
N PRO A 178 4.06 -15.74 -2.79
CA PRO A 178 4.06 -16.80 -1.79
C PRO A 178 3.74 -16.27 -0.37
N ALA A 179 3.56 -14.95 -0.21
CA ALA A 179 3.11 -14.37 1.04
C ALA A 179 1.81 -15.01 1.57
N PRO A 180 1.62 -15.04 2.90
CA PRO A 180 0.38 -15.51 3.53
C PRO A 180 -0.87 -14.83 2.99
N ALA A 181 -2.02 -15.50 3.11
CA ALA A 181 -3.29 -14.99 2.60
C ALA A 181 -3.65 -13.66 3.25
N GLU A 182 -3.42 -13.50 4.55
CA GLU A 182 -3.67 -12.31 5.36
C GLU A 182 -2.90 -11.09 4.83
N VAL A 183 -1.62 -11.28 4.48
CA VAL A 183 -0.79 -10.23 3.88
C VAL A 183 -1.38 -9.76 2.55
N LYS A 184 -1.77 -10.71 1.69
CA LYS A 184 -2.35 -10.40 0.39
C LYS A 184 -3.73 -9.75 0.53
N ILE A 185 -4.58 -10.23 1.44
CA ILE A 185 -5.91 -9.65 1.69
C ILE A 185 -5.76 -8.22 2.24
N GLY A 186 -4.85 -7.99 3.19
CA GLY A 186 -4.56 -6.66 3.72
C GLY A 186 -4.13 -5.67 2.62
N ALA A 187 -3.23 -6.11 1.73
CA ALA A 187 -2.81 -5.32 0.58
C ALA A 187 -3.98 -5.01 -0.39
N LEU A 188 -4.97 -5.88 -0.53
CA LEU A 188 -6.14 -5.64 -1.39
C LEU A 188 -7.25 -4.82 -0.70
N ALA A 189 -7.26 -4.80 0.62
CA ALA A 189 -8.34 -4.19 1.39
C ALA A 189 -8.24 -2.67 1.54
N HIS A 190 -7.05 -2.09 1.34
CA HIS A 190 -6.79 -0.69 1.68
C HIS A 190 -7.65 0.36 0.92
N HIS A 191 -8.12 0.04 -0.28
CA HIS A 191 -9.05 0.90 -1.04
C HIS A 191 -10.51 0.45 -1.02
N ILE A 192 -10.88 -0.56 -0.22
CA ILE A 192 -12.30 -0.92 -0.07
C ILE A 192 -13.08 0.33 0.34
N LEU A 193 -12.50 1.16 1.23
CA LEU A 193 -13.01 2.46 1.68
C LEU A 193 -13.51 3.38 0.56
N GLU A 194 -12.93 3.30 -0.64
CA GLU A 194 -13.30 4.14 -1.77
C GLU A 194 -14.28 3.46 -2.74
N GLY A 195 -14.70 2.23 -2.43
CA GLY A 195 -15.59 1.43 -3.26
C GLY A 195 -14.85 0.52 -4.25
N ASN A 196 -13.51 0.60 -4.30
CA ASN A 196 -12.66 -0.23 -5.14
C ASN A 196 -12.48 -1.60 -4.49
N ARG A 197 -13.08 -2.63 -5.10
CA ARG A 197 -13.11 -4.00 -4.55
C ARG A 197 -12.58 -4.99 -5.57
N PRO A 198 -11.37 -5.53 -5.36
CA PRO A 198 -10.90 -6.70 -6.09
C PRO A 198 -11.89 -7.87 -5.98
N LYS A 199 -11.90 -8.73 -7.00
CA LYS A 199 -12.73 -9.94 -7.01
C LYS A 199 -12.46 -10.77 -5.75
N GLY A 200 -13.51 -11.21 -5.07
CA GLY A 200 -13.40 -12.02 -3.85
C GLY A 200 -13.39 -11.22 -2.55
N ILE A 201 -13.46 -9.89 -2.60
CA ILE A 201 -13.75 -9.05 -1.43
C ILE A 201 -15.11 -8.37 -1.62
N ASN A 202 -16.05 -8.67 -0.74
CA ASN A 202 -17.44 -8.22 -0.84
C ASN A 202 -17.67 -6.92 -0.06
N LYS A 203 -18.81 -6.25 -0.36
CA LYS A 203 -19.19 -4.98 0.28
C LYS A 203 -19.39 -5.11 1.80
N ASP A 204 -19.82 -6.26 2.28
CA ASP A 204 -20.00 -6.54 3.70
C ASP A 204 -18.68 -6.84 4.43
N GLY A 205 -17.55 -6.80 3.73
CA GLY A 205 -16.24 -7.16 4.27
C GLY A 205 -15.99 -8.66 4.34
N SER A 206 -16.88 -9.49 3.78
CA SER A 206 -16.57 -10.91 3.61
C SER A 206 -15.54 -11.10 2.49
N VAL A 207 -14.61 -12.01 2.75
CA VAL A 207 -13.50 -12.37 1.88
C VAL A 207 -13.67 -13.82 1.44
N ASN A 208 -13.47 -14.07 0.15
CA ASN A 208 -13.48 -15.38 -0.48
C ASN A 208 -12.43 -15.42 -1.61
N ILE A 209 -11.16 -15.40 -1.21
CA ILE A 209 -9.98 -15.39 -2.10
C ILE A 209 -8.78 -16.04 -1.41
N PHE A 210 -7.80 -16.51 -2.17
CA PHE A 210 -6.55 -17.12 -1.67
C PHE A 210 -6.77 -18.33 -0.72
N GLY A 211 -7.88 -19.05 -0.90
CA GLY A 211 -8.24 -20.19 -0.04
C GLY A 211 -8.88 -19.79 1.30
N THR A 212 -9.10 -18.49 1.52
CA THR A 212 -9.63 -17.94 2.77
C THR A 212 -11.10 -17.55 2.60
N LYS A 213 -11.95 -17.95 3.56
CA LYS A 213 -13.37 -17.56 3.65
C LYS A 213 -13.73 -17.07 5.06
N ARG A 214 -13.63 -15.75 5.29
CA ARG A 214 -13.91 -15.09 6.59
C ARG A 214 -14.27 -13.61 6.39
N GLY A 215 -14.58 -12.89 7.46
CA GLY A 215 -14.62 -11.43 7.44
C GLY A 215 -13.21 -10.82 7.46
N LEU A 216 -13.11 -9.53 7.12
CA LEU A 216 -11.91 -8.74 7.41
C LEU A 216 -11.63 -8.73 8.91
N GLU A 217 -10.36 -8.87 9.26
CA GLU A 217 -9.86 -8.88 10.62
C GLU A 217 -9.13 -7.57 10.95
N GLN A 218 -8.67 -7.46 12.19
CA GLN A 218 -8.05 -6.25 12.71
C GLN A 218 -6.82 -5.81 11.89
N THR A 219 -5.98 -6.76 11.44
CA THR A 219 -4.78 -6.47 10.64
C THR A 219 -5.11 -5.79 9.32
N GLU A 220 -6.09 -6.29 8.57
CA GLU A 220 -6.47 -5.71 7.29
C GLU A 220 -7.14 -4.34 7.45
N ILE A 221 -7.96 -4.19 8.49
CA ILE A 221 -8.58 -2.90 8.80
C ILE A 221 -7.52 -1.88 9.22
N LEU A 222 -6.48 -2.30 9.97
CA LEU A 222 -5.39 -1.41 10.37
C LEU A 222 -4.55 -0.95 9.19
N VAL A 223 -4.18 -1.82 8.25
CA VAL A 223 -3.45 -1.42 7.03
C VAL A 223 -4.19 -0.29 6.32
N MET A 224 -5.50 -0.46 6.14
CA MET A 224 -6.38 0.51 5.52
C MET A 224 -6.50 1.82 6.30
N LEU A 225 -6.57 1.77 7.64
CA LEU A 225 -6.67 2.98 8.47
C LEU A 225 -5.35 3.73 8.58
N LEU A 226 -4.22 3.02 8.63
CA LEU A 226 -2.88 3.60 8.71
C LEU A 226 -2.50 4.33 7.42
N ASP A 227 -2.85 3.80 6.25
CA ASP A 227 -2.74 4.49 4.96
C ASP A 227 -3.44 5.87 5.02
N LYS A 228 -4.70 5.88 5.45
CA LYS A 228 -5.48 7.13 5.53
C LYS A 228 -4.96 8.07 6.59
N TYR A 229 -4.52 7.55 7.72
CA TYR A 229 -3.92 8.34 8.78
C TYR A 229 -2.64 9.03 8.29
N ASP A 230 -1.72 8.29 7.65
CA ASP A 230 -0.49 8.87 7.10
C ASP A 230 -0.78 9.96 6.07
N ALA A 231 -1.71 9.69 5.14
CA ALA A 231 -2.12 10.67 4.14
C ALA A 231 -2.63 11.98 4.79
N GLN A 232 -3.41 11.89 5.88
CA GLN A 232 -3.87 13.07 6.60
C GLN A 232 -2.74 13.80 7.34
N ARG A 233 -1.81 13.07 7.98
CA ARG A 233 -0.71 13.68 8.73
C ARG A 233 0.29 14.38 7.81
N ARG A 234 0.72 13.70 6.74
CA ARG A 234 1.82 14.19 5.90
C ARG A 234 1.35 15.04 4.72
N ARG A 235 0.35 14.57 3.96
CA ARG A 235 -0.09 15.27 2.73
C ARG A 235 -1.04 16.42 3.04
N ALA A 236 -1.98 16.22 3.97
CA ALA A 236 -2.91 17.26 4.38
C ALA A 236 -2.39 18.14 5.55
N GLY A 237 -1.21 17.83 6.09
CA GLY A 237 -0.57 18.62 7.16
C GLY A 237 -1.36 18.68 8.47
N ARG A 238 -2.27 17.73 8.71
CA ARG A 238 -3.12 17.72 9.90
C ARG A 238 -2.35 17.30 11.14
N ASP A 239 -2.71 17.84 12.29
CA ASP A 239 -2.29 17.26 13.56
C ASP A 239 -2.97 15.90 13.82
N HIS A 240 -2.57 15.18 14.87
CA HIS A 240 -3.16 13.88 15.20
C HIS A 240 -4.66 13.96 15.50
N LYS A 241 -5.09 14.93 16.33
CA LYS A 241 -6.50 15.09 16.70
C LYS A 241 -7.35 15.38 15.46
N GLU A 242 -6.84 16.20 14.55
CA GLU A 242 -7.46 16.53 13.28
C GLU A 242 -7.52 15.32 12.34
N ALA A 243 -6.44 14.54 12.23
CA ALA A 243 -6.39 13.33 11.42
C ALA A 243 -7.39 12.27 11.92
N VAL A 244 -7.40 11.98 13.23
CA VAL A 244 -8.38 11.07 13.85
C VAL A 244 -9.81 11.55 13.62
N LYS A 245 -10.08 12.84 13.85
CA LYS A 245 -11.39 13.45 13.62
C LYS A 245 -11.82 13.33 12.16
N TRP A 246 -10.89 13.51 11.22
CA TRP A 246 -11.15 13.32 9.80
C TRP A 246 -11.51 11.86 9.49
N ILE A 247 -10.72 10.89 9.96
CA ILE A 247 -10.96 9.46 9.74
C ILE A 247 -12.34 9.05 10.27
N ARG A 248 -12.68 9.47 11.50
CA ARG A 248 -13.99 9.18 12.09
C ARG A 248 -15.14 9.71 11.25
N ARG A 249 -15.04 10.97 10.79
CA ARG A 249 -16.05 11.57 9.90
C ARG A 249 -16.14 10.85 8.56
N TYR A 250 -14.99 10.46 8.01
CA TYR A 250 -14.91 9.73 6.77
C TYR A 250 -15.63 8.39 6.89
N VAL A 251 -15.33 7.60 7.94
CA VAL A 251 -15.99 6.31 8.21
C VAL A 251 -17.49 6.48 8.50
N GLU A 252 -17.88 7.50 9.26
CA GLU A 252 -19.29 7.73 9.60
C GLU A 252 -20.14 8.03 8.37
N ASN A 253 -19.63 8.86 7.45
CA ASN A 253 -20.38 9.32 6.29
C ASN A 253 -20.31 8.35 5.09
N ASN A 254 -19.52 7.28 5.18
CA ASN A 254 -19.24 6.42 4.04
C ASN A 254 -20.15 5.18 3.99
N LYS A 255 -21.15 5.24 3.12
CA LYS A 255 -22.16 4.18 2.89
C LYS A 255 -21.61 2.88 2.32
N ASN A 256 -20.35 2.85 1.89
CA ASN A 256 -19.72 1.60 1.48
C ASN A 256 -19.40 0.69 2.69
N PHE A 257 -19.53 1.19 3.93
CA PHE A 257 -19.08 0.51 5.17
C PHE A 257 -20.16 0.19 6.18
N ASP A 258 -21.44 0.33 5.87
CA ASP A 258 -22.47 0.18 6.91
C ASP A 258 -22.33 -1.15 7.70
N ALA A 259 -21.93 -2.23 7.03
CA ALA A 259 -21.65 -3.52 7.66
C ALA A 259 -20.34 -3.58 8.48
N LEU A 260 -19.28 -2.86 8.06
CA LEU A 260 -17.96 -2.86 8.68
C LEU A 260 -17.78 -1.76 9.74
N LYS A 261 -18.65 -0.74 9.75
CA LYS A 261 -18.55 0.46 10.57
C LYS A 261 -18.32 0.15 12.06
N PRO A 262 -19.03 -0.79 12.71
CA PRO A 262 -18.77 -1.11 14.11
C PRO A 262 -17.34 -1.63 14.37
N ALA A 263 -16.83 -2.51 13.50
CA ALA A 263 -15.47 -3.05 13.62
C ALA A 263 -14.40 -1.97 13.39
N VAL A 264 -14.59 -1.13 12.36
CA VAL A 264 -13.67 -0.03 12.05
C VAL A 264 -13.65 1.01 13.18
N GLN A 265 -14.80 1.39 13.73
CA GLN A 265 -14.89 2.34 14.85
C GLN A 265 -14.20 1.80 16.11
N LYS A 266 -14.37 0.51 16.40
CA LYS A 266 -13.66 -0.17 17.50
C LYS A 266 -12.14 -0.06 17.31
N ILE A 267 -11.64 -0.39 16.12
CA ILE A 267 -10.19 -0.37 15.82
C ILE A 267 -9.62 1.05 15.87
N ILE A 268 -10.36 2.06 15.40
CA ILE A 268 -9.96 3.47 15.55
C ILE A 268 -9.72 3.79 17.02
N LYS A 269 -10.68 3.45 17.89
CA LYS A 269 -10.59 3.72 19.33
C LYS A 269 -9.42 2.99 20.00
N GLU A 270 -9.20 1.75 19.62
CA GLU A 270 -8.21 0.88 20.27
C GLU A 270 -6.78 1.08 19.76
N ASN A 271 -6.59 1.65 18.56
CA ASN A 271 -5.28 1.67 17.89
C ASN A 271 -4.92 3.04 17.29
N ILE A 272 -5.87 3.71 16.62
CA ILE A 272 -5.56 4.97 15.91
C ILE A 272 -5.54 6.15 16.88
N ASP A 273 -6.45 6.18 17.85
CA ASP A 273 -6.53 7.24 18.87
C ASP A 273 -5.27 7.36 19.73
N ILE A 274 -4.47 6.30 19.84
CA ILE A 274 -3.31 6.23 20.70
C ILE A 274 -1.99 6.48 19.96
N ILE A 275 -2.01 6.73 18.63
CA ILE A 275 -0.76 6.79 17.83
C ILE A 275 0.24 7.80 18.38
N ASP A 276 -0.17 9.05 18.65
CA ASP A 276 0.78 10.06 19.11
C ASP A 276 1.32 9.73 20.52
N GLU A 277 0.51 9.13 21.40
CA GLU A 277 0.97 8.65 22.72
C GLU A 277 1.96 7.48 22.57
N ALA A 278 1.66 6.58 21.64
CA ALA A 278 2.48 5.42 21.33
C ALA A 278 3.84 5.81 20.73
N LEU A 279 3.89 6.82 19.89
CA LEU A 279 5.14 7.35 19.34
C LEU A 279 5.97 8.14 20.36
N CYS A 280 5.37 8.65 21.44
CA CYS A 280 6.11 9.32 22.52
C CYS A 280 6.77 8.33 23.51
N THR A 281 6.36 7.06 23.48
CA THR A 281 6.76 6.03 24.45
C THR A 281 7.65 4.94 23.85
N ALA A 282 7.73 4.85 22.52
CA ALA A 282 8.62 3.98 21.76
C ALA A 282 9.96 4.66 21.44
#